data_AF-A0A1E3P8Z0-F1
#
_entry.id   AF-A0A1E3P8Z0-F1
#
_cell.length_a   1.000
_cell.length_b   1.000
_cell.length_c   1.000
_cell.angle_alpha   90.00
_cell.angle_beta   90.00
_cell.angle_gamma   90.00
#
_symmetry.space_group_name_H-M   'P 1'
#
loop_
_entity.id
_entity.type
_entity.pdbx_description
1 polymer ?
#
loop_
_entity_poly.entity_id
_entity_poly.type
_entity_poly.pdbx_seq_one_letter_code
_entity_poly.pdbx_strand_id
1 'polypeptide(L)'
;MASTSDSSGGHGGITQAIRNHLGFNDDKKWKEFSTRRLELIDKFNLSFKKASEQDDSIKQIANLLRTEFGFPQDTLMDFDKLVRAAIQSVRRNRKRSSRSRLTNDRFILNEKLLEQQQQSIHNKMGVSTLLSNTTTTDTTPSTSHPTSPNSQSLQLPPIKNITNLSISQFNKQKILQSIEKSKTCAMISNNSSILHLENLTNLGNSIISSSASFVLERFFQDLSNDSINYLYSQISSSKTLSRILKTLGVITTELLILSDFQSSQLLAKLLGGVVKDFGFESIIYDLSEIFHEIILNQYPLIATQVSKITSESLLTPTLNVIPSEADKEWIKNVQLKYGERVLNFIYKPISTAPPSILEIIENGKVAFGIQKNLNLIKLKLKNGVLLNNDEELEKLFKIDEDLELEIFVIGSYQSNNDESNSTRVGISSLL
;
A
#
# COMPACT_ATOMS: atom_id res chain seq x y z
N MET A 1 -27.23 55.64 -17.83
CA MET A 1 -27.30 54.42 -16.98
C MET A 1 -27.05 53.22 -17.88
N ALA A 2 -25.79 52.84 -18.02
CA ALA A 2 -25.37 51.68 -18.79
C ALA A 2 -24.39 50.92 -17.90
N SER A 3 -24.87 49.83 -17.28
CA SER A 3 -24.07 48.94 -16.46
C SER A 3 -23.52 47.83 -17.36
N THR A 4 -22.29 48.02 -17.81
CA THR A 4 -21.42 46.96 -18.33
C THR A 4 -21.03 46.03 -17.18
N SER A 5 -21.58 44.82 -17.16
CA SER A 5 -21.09 43.74 -16.30
C SER A 5 -20.03 42.95 -17.04
N ASP A 6 -18.79 43.10 -16.59
CA ASP A 6 -17.63 42.28 -16.96
C ASP A 6 -17.93 40.78 -16.77
N SER A 7 -17.99 40.05 -17.87
CA SER A 7 -17.92 38.60 -17.88
C SER A 7 -16.44 38.17 -17.84
N SER A 8 -15.97 37.80 -16.65
CA SER A 8 -14.70 37.14 -16.44
C SER A 8 -14.69 35.78 -17.15
N GLY A 9 -14.08 35.75 -18.33
CA GLY A 9 -13.91 34.57 -19.18
C GLY A 9 -12.95 33.54 -18.59
N GLY A 10 -13.43 32.77 -17.61
CA GLY A 10 -12.88 31.46 -17.32
C GLY A 10 -13.21 30.53 -18.50
N HIS A 11 -12.20 29.96 -19.15
CA HIS A 11 -12.40 28.98 -20.23
C HIS A 11 -13.18 27.77 -19.71
N GLY A 12 -14.50 27.78 -19.86
CA GLY A 12 -15.38 26.69 -19.47
C GLY A 12 -15.01 25.42 -20.22
N GLY A 13 -14.73 24.33 -19.50
CA GLY A 13 -14.47 23.04 -20.11
C GLY A 13 -15.63 22.60 -21.02
N ILE A 14 -15.33 21.75 -22.02
CA ILE A 14 -16.30 21.26 -23.02
C ILE A 14 -17.62 20.76 -22.39
N THR A 15 -17.56 20.16 -21.20
CA THR A 15 -18.74 19.70 -20.45
C THR A 15 -19.64 20.84 -19.97
N GLN A 16 -19.08 21.99 -19.58
CA GLN A 16 -19.84 23.16 -19.16
C GLN A 16 -20.52 23.85 -20.35
N ALA A 17 -19.83 23.91 -21.49
CA ALA A 17 -20.42 24.44 -22.73
C ALA A 17 -21.62 23.61 -23.20
N ILE A 18 -21.49 22.27 -23.17
CA ILE A 18 -22.60 21.37 -23.52
C ILE A 18 -23.73 21.47 -22.49
N ARG A 19 -23.41 21.57 -21.20
CA ARG A 19 -24.41 21.75 -20.13
C ARG A 19 -25.28 22.99 -20.38
N ASN A 20 -24.64 24.11 -20.71
CA ASN A 20 -25.33 25.37 -21.01
C ASN A 20 -26.17 25.23 -22.29
N HIS A 21 -25.64 24.56 -23.32
CA HIS A 21 -26.36 24.33 -24.58
C HIS A 21 -27.62 23.49 -24.40
N LEU A 22 -27.56 22.46 -23.55
CA LEU A 22 -28.71 21.62 -23.20
C LEU A 22 -29.71 22.34 -22.27
N GLY A 23 -29.42 23.54 -21.78
CA GLY A 23 -30.27 24.22 -20.80
C GLY A 23 -30.35 23.48 -19.46
N PHE A 24 -29.29 22.72 -19.11
CA PHE A 24 -29.24 21.88 -17.92
C PHE A 24 -28.92 22.72 -16.66
N ASN A 25 -29.84 23.62 -16.31
CA ASN A 25 -29.67 24.67 -15.30
C ASN A 25 -29.90 24.16 -13.86
N ASP A 26 -30.57 23.03 -13.70
CA ASP A 26 -30.81 22.40 -12.40
C ASP A 26 -29.55 21.65 -11.93
N ASP A 27 -28.85 22.21 -10.94
CA ASP A 27 -27.63 21.62 -10.35
C ASP A 27 -27.88 20.24 -9.72
N LYS A 28 -29.07 20.02 -9.15
CA LYS A 28 -29.42 18.74 -8.51
C LYS A 28 -29.57 17.66 -9.59
N LYS A 29 -30.34 17.94 -10.63
CA LYS A 29 -30.48 17.01 -11.77
C LYS A 29 -29.17 16.80 -12.50
N TRP A 30 -28.30 17.82 -12.58
CA TRP A 30 -26.99 17.70 -13.23
C TRP A 30 -26.06 16.77 -12.45
N LYS A 31 -26.12 16.84 -11.11
CA LYS A 31 -25.40 15.92 -10.23
C LYS A 31 -25.91 14.50 -10.38
N GLU A 32 -27.24 14.30 -10.37
CA GLU A 32 -27.87 13.00 -10.61
C GLU A 32 -27.48 12.43 -11.98
N PHE A 33 -27.53 13.22 -13.04
CA PHE A 33 -27.06 12.86 -14.38
C PHE A 33 -25.58 12.45 -14.38
N SER A 34 -24.73 13.23 -13.72
CA SER A 34 -23.29 12.97 -13.68
C SER A 34 -22.98 11.65 -12.97
N THR A 35 -23.64 11.37 -11.84
CA THR A 35 -23.54 10.10 -11.12
C THR A 35 -24.05 8.96 -11.98
N ARG A 36 -25.25 9.09 -12.55
CA ARG A 36 -25.89 8.06 -13.37
C ARG A 36 -25.06 7.71 -14.60
N ARG A 37 -24.46 8.72 -15.25
CA ARG A 37 -23.54 8.54 -16.37
C ARG A 37 -22.30 7.72 -15.97
N LEU A 38 -21.71 7.97 -14.80
CA LEU A 38 -20.56 7.20 -14.32
C LEU A 38 -20.92 5.75 -13.99
N GLU A 39 -22.07 5.52 -13.34
CA GLU A 39 -22.59 4.18 -13.08
C GLU A 39 -22.76 3.36 -14.37
N LEU A 40 -23.30 3.97 -15.43
CA LEU A 40 -23.46 3.30 -16.72
C LEU A 40 -22.10 3.03 -17.40
N ILE A 41 -21.15 3.98 -17.31
CA ILE A 41 -19.79 3.76 -17.82
C ILE A 41 -19.13 2.56 -17.14
N ASP A 42 -19.28 2.42 -15.83
CA ASP A 42 -18.71 1.30 -15.08
C ASP A 42 -19.49 -0.01 -15.35
N LYS A 43 -20.83 0.02 -15.35
CA LYS A 43 -21.67 -1.16 -15.63
C LYS A 43 -21.40 -1.76 -17.02
N PHE A 44 -21.14 -0.92 -18.02
CA PHE A 44 -20.82 -1.35 -19.38
C PHE A 44 -19.30 -1.51 -19.63
N ASN A 45 -18.47 -1.35 -18.59
CA ASN A 45 -17.00 -1.50 -18.68
C ASN A 45 -16.36 -0.62 -19.78
N LEU A 46 -16.87 0.60 -20.00
CA LEU A 46 -16.41 1.47 -21.10
C LEU A 46 -15.08 2.18 -20.81
N SER A 47 -14.56 2.06 -19.59
CA SER A 47 -13.28 2.67 -19.21
C SER A 47 -12.04 1.88 -19.66
N PHE A 48 -12.21 0.64 -20.16
CA PHE A 48 -11.10 -0.25 -20.52
C PHE A 48 -10.60 -0.08 -21.97
N LYS A 49 -11.44 0.38 -22.90
CA LYS A 49 -11.09 0.61 -24.31
C LYS A 49 -11.14 2.10 -24.66
N LYS A 50 -10.68 2.49 -25.85
CA LYS A 50 -10.82 3.90 -26.28
C LYS A 50 -12.29 4.18 -26.61
N ALA A 51 -12.74 5.40 -26.37
CA ALA A 51 -14.09 5.82 -26.73
C ALA A 51 -14.37 5.63 -28.25
N SER A 52 -13.37 5.81 -29.11
CA SER A 52 -13.47 5.58 -30.56
C SER A 52 -13.63 4.10 -30.95
N GLU A 53 -13.45 3.17 -30.02
CA GLU A 53 -13.54 1.72 -30.28
C GLU A 53 -14.88 1.15 -29.78
N GLN A 54 -15.78 2.00 -29.28
CA GLN A 54 -17.01 1.60 -28.56
C GLN A 54 -18.21 2.49 -28.91
N ASP A 55 -18.31 2.94 -30.16
CA ASP A 55 -19.30 3.94 -30.60
C ASP A 55 -20.75 3.51 -30.36
N ASP A 56 -21.09 2.25 -30.64
CA ASP A 56 -22.46 1.74 -30.44
C ASP A 56 -22.88 1.75 -28.97
N SER A 57 -21.99 1.32 -28.07
CA SER A 57 -22.25 1.32 -26.62
C SER A 57 -22.36 2.73 -26.05
N ILE A 58 -21.54 3.66 -26.56
CA ILE A 58 -21.61 5.07 -26.18
C ILE A 58 -22.93 5.68 -26.63
N LYS A 59 -23.35 5.42 -27.88
CA LYS A 59 -24.63 5.90 -28.43
C LYS A 59 -25.82 5.33 -27.66
N GLN A 60 -25.76 4.06 -27.24
CA GLN A 60 -26.78 3.42 -26.42
C GLN A 60 -26.92 4.12 -25.06
N ILE A 61 -25.82 4.37 -24.35
CA ILE A 61 -25.82 5.07 -23.05
C ILE A 61 -26.27 6.52 -23.22
N ALA A 62 -25.81 7.22 -24.25
CA ALA A 62 -26.22 8.58 -24.54
C ALA A 62 -27.73 8.67 -24.76
N ASN A 63 -28.32 7.75 -25.53
CA ASN A 63 -29.75 7.72 -25.77
C ASN A 63 -30.55 7.34 -24.51
N LEU A 64 -30.03 6.44 -23.68
CA LEU A 64 -30.64 6.07 -22.40
C LEU A 64 -30.69 7.27 -21.46
N LEU A 65 -29.55 7.94 -21.25
CA LEU A 65 -29.47 9.14 -20.39
C LEU A 65 -30.35 10.28 -20.93
N ARG A 66 -30.34 10.51 -22.24
CA ARG A 66 -31.21 11.52 -22.87
C ARG A 66 -32.68 11.25 -22.56
N THR A 67 -33.13 10.00 -22.71
CA THR A 67 -34.52 9.59 -22.46
C THR A 67 -34.87 9.69 -20.98
N GLU A 68 -33.98 9.20 -20.10
CA GLU A 68 -34.16 9.20 -18.65
C GLU A 68 -34.31 10.62 -18.08
N PHE A 69 -33.56 11.59 -18.62
CA PHE A 69 -33.61 12.98 -18.20
C PHE A 69 -34.56 13.86 -19.04
N GLY A 70 -35.34 13.26 -19.95
CA GLY A 70 -36.44 13.92 -20.65
C GLY A 70 -36.03 14.90 -21.76
N PHE A 71 -34.87 14.72 -22.38
CA PHE A 71 -34.39 15.61 -23.45
C PHE A 71 -34.84 15.16 -24.85
N PRO A 72 -35.05 16.08 -25.81
CA PRO A 72 -35.50 15.75 -27.17
C PRO A 72 -34.40 15.05 -28.01
N GLN A 73 -34.80 14.35 -29.07
CA GLN A 73 -33.93 13.44 -29.84
C GLN A 73 -32.76 14.15 -30.55
N ASP A 74 -32.94 15.40 -30.92
CA ASP A 74 -31.94 16.30 -31.51
C ASP A 74 -30.72 16.51 -30.59
N THR A 75 -30.91 16.43 -29.27
CA THR A 75 -29.81 16.56 -28.29
C THR A 75 -28.92 15.33 -28.14
N LEU A 76 -29.21 14.22 -28.83
CA LEU A 76 -28.47 12.96 -28.68
C LEU A 76 -26.96 13.12 -28.89
N MET A 77 -26.56 13.96 -29.85
CA MET A 77 -25.15 14.21 -30.15
C MET A 77 -24.39 14.86 -28.99
N ASP A 78 -25.08 15.68 -28.19
CA ASP A 78 -24.47 16.34 -27.04
C ASP A 78 -24.36 15.41 -25.84
N PHE A 79 -25.34 14.52 -25.64
CA PHE A 79 -25.23 13.42 -24.69
C PHE A 79 -24.08 12.46 -25.05
N ASP A 80 -23.91 12.13 -26.33
CA ASP A 80 -22.78 11.32 -26.81
C ASP A 80 -21.44 11.98 -26.47
N LYS A 81 -21.27 13.27 -26.76
CA LYS A 81 -20.08 14.04 -26.37
C LYS A 81 -19.85 14.03 -24.85
N LEU A 82 -20.91 14.19 -24.04
CA LEU A 82 -20.82 14.13 -22.58
C LEU A 82 -20.36 12.77 -22.07
N VAL A 83 -20.82 11.68 -22.68
CA VAL A 83 -20.39 10.31 -22.34
C VAL A 83 -18.93 10.09 -22.75
N ARG A 84 -18.53 10.50 -23.95
CA ARG A 84 -17.14 10.42 -24.44
C ARG A 84 -16.17 11.19 -23.55
N ALA A 85 -16.53 12.42 -23.16
CA ALA A 85 -15.71 13.24 -22.27
C ALA A 85 -15.51 12.56 -20.90
N ALA A 86 -16.56 11.94 -20.35
CA ALA A 86 -16.48 11.21 -19.09
C ALA A 86 -15.59 9.95 -19.20
N ILE A 87 -15.77 9.13 -20.24
CA ILE A 87 -14.92 7.95 -20.48
C ILE A 87 -13.45 8.34 -20.59
N GLN A 88 -13.15 9.41 -21.34
CA GLN A 88 -11.79 9.91 -21.47
C GLN A 88 -11.22 10.39 -20.13
N SER A 89 -12.01 11.10 -19.32
CA SER A 89 -11.60 11.56 -17.99
C SER A 89 -11.29 10.38 -17.06
N VAL A 90 -12.19 9.40 -16.98
CA VAL A 90 -12.02 8.19 -16.16
C VAL A 90 -10.77 7.42 -16.59
N ARG A 91 -10.56 7.24 -17.91
CA ARG A 91 -9.38 6.55 -18.43
C ARG A 91 -8.08 7.31 -18.15
N ARG A 92 -8.08 8.65 -18.28
CA ARG A 92 -6.91 9.49 -17.91
C ARG A 92 -6.63 9.39 -16.41
N ASN A 93 -7.65 9.42 -15.55
CA ASN A 93 -7.49 9.29 -14.11
C ASN A 93 -6.95 7.91 -13.71
N ARG A 94 -7.49 6.82 -14.29
CA ARG A 94 -6.95 5.46 -14.09
C ARG A 94 -5.50 5.34 -14.56
N LYS A 95 -5.14 5.98 -15.68
CA LYS A 95 -3.74 6.01 -16.17
C LYS A 95 -2.82 6.86 -15.29
N ARG A 96 -3.34 7.92 -14.67
CA ARG A 96 -2.57 8.77 -13.75
C ARG A 96 -2.38 8.10 -12.39
N SER A 97 -3.41 7.44 -11.86
CA SER A 97 -3.30 6.68 -10.61
C SER A 97 -2.37 5.47 -10.73
N SER A 98 -2.26 4.86 -11.91
CA SER A 98 -1.25 3.84 -12.17
C SER A 98 0.16 4.41 -12.40
N ARG A 99 0.29 5.59 -13.00
CA ARG A 99 1.60 6.24 -13.25
C ARG A 99 2.21 6.92 -12.02
N SER A 100 1.39 7.35 -11.06
CA SER A 100 1.85 7.81 -9.74
C SER A 100 2.55 6.70 -8.94
N ARG A 101 2.31 5.42 -9.27
CA ARG A 101 3.08 4.30 -8.71
C ARG A 101 4.42 4.11 -9.40
N LEU A 102 4.47 4.34 -10.72
CA LEU A 102 5.67 4.15 -11.55
C LEU A 102 6.80 5.16 -11.30
N THR A 103 6.55 6.30 -10.65
CA THR A 103 7.62 7.25 -10.27
C THR A 103 8.45 6.76 -9.07
N ASN A 104 7.91 5.85 -8.24
CA ASN A 104 8.71 5.12 -7.25
C ASN A 104 9.45 3.90 -7.86
N ASP A 105 9.07 3.46 -9.07
CA ASP A 105 9.67 2.29 -9.74
C ASP A 105 10.91 2.62 -10.59
N ARG A 106 11.44 3.85 -10.53
CA ARG A 106 12.64 4.21 -11.32
C ARG A 106 13.91 3.44 -10.90
N PHE A 107 13.87 2.74 -9.76
CA PHE A 107 14.90 1.80 -9.34
C PHE A 107 14.74 0.37 -9.90
N ILE A 108 13.57 -0.01 -10.42
CA ILE A 108 13.29 -1.39 -10.87
C ILE A 108 13.53 -1.58 -12.39
N LEU A 109 13.56 -0.49 -13.18
CA LEU A 109 13.67 -0.60 -14.64
C LEU A 109 15.06 -1.06 -15.15
N ASN A 110 16.10 -1.08 -14.30
CA ASN A 110 17.44 -1.55 -14.69
C ASN A 110 17.57 -3.08 -14.73
N GLU A 111 16.67 -3.83 -14.08
CA GLU A 111 16.76 -5.29 -14.01
C GLU A 111 16.26 -5.97 -15.30
N LYS A 112 15.25 -5.38 -15.97
CA LYS A 112 14.70 -5.91 -17.24
C LYS A 112 15.59 -5.72 -18.46
N LEU A 113 16.64 -4.91 -18.37
CA LEU A 113 17.62 -4.73 -19.45
C LEU A 113 18.74 -5.79 -19.42
N LEU A 114 18.92 -6.51 -18.29
CA LEU A 114 19.86 -7.63 -18.21
C LEU A 114 19.26 -8.98 -18.66
N GLU A 115 17.95 -9.18 -18.53
CA GLU A 115 17.30 -10.45 -18.88
C GLU A 115 17.18 -10.70 -20.39
N GLN A 116 17.30 -9.66 -21.23
CA GLN A 116 17.26 -9.83 -22.70
C GLN A 116 18.60 -10.26 -23.32
N GLN A 117 19.71 -10.33 -22.55
CA GLN A 117 21.01 -10.78 -23.07
C GLN A 117 21.36 -12.25 -22.77
N GLN A 118 20.58 -12.98 -21.97
CA GLN A 118 20.91 -14.36 -21.58
C GLN A 118 20.16 -15.48 -22.34
N GLN A 119 19.24 -15.15 -23.26
CA GLN A 119 18.43 -16.15 -23.97
C GLN A 119 19.01 -16.68 -25.30
N SER A 120 20.29 -16.48 -25.63
CA SER A 120 20.84 -16.92 -26.93
C SER A 120 21.83 -18.11 -26.92
N ILE A 121 22.03 -18.86 -25.82
CA ILE A 121 23.11 -19.86 -25.77
C ILE A 121 22.70 -21.33 -25.64
N HIS A 122 21.47 -21.70 -25.24
CA HIS A 122 21.11 -23.12 -25.14
C HIS A 122 20.28 -23.65 -26.31
N ASN A 123 20.96 -24.00 -27.40
CA ASN A 123 20.48 -24.99 -28.37
C ASN A 123 21.67 -25.68 -29.06
N LYS A 124 22.17 -26.77 -28.48
CA LYS A 124 22.78 -27.91 -29.20
C LYS A 124 23.22 -29.04 -28.26
N MET A 125 22.84 -30.27 -28.63
CA MET A 125 23.27 -31.58 -28.12
C MET A 125 22.84 -31.92 -26.69
N GLY A 126 22.28 -33.08 -26.34
CA GLY A 126 22.19 -34.36 -27.04
C GLY A 126 22.58 -35.49 -26.08
N VAL A 127 21.58 -36.24 -25.59
CA VAL A 127 21.59 -37.71 -25.38
C VAL A 127 22.47 -38.32 -24.25
N SER A 128 21.74 -38.93 -23.30
CA SER A 128 21.94 -40.23 -22.62
C SER A 128 22.92 -40.46 -21.46
N THR A 129 22.36 -41.26 -20.54
CA THR A 129 22.88 -42.46 -19.84
C THR A 129 23.51 -42.35 -18.44
N LEU A 130 22.79 -43.03 -17.51
CA LEU A 130 23.21 -44.02 -16.50
C LEU A 130 23.48 -43.60 -15.06
N LEU A 131 22.63 -44.17 -14.19
CA LEU A 131 22.89 -44.54 -12.80
C LEU A 131 24.13 -45.45 -12.70
N SER A 132 24.90 -45.33 -11.61
CA SER A 132 25.28 -46.44 -10.71
C SER A 132 26.11 -45.95 -9.52
N ASN A 133 25.68 -46.33 -8.31
CA ASN A 133 26.46 -46.32 -7.06
C ASN A 133 27.62 -47.33 -7.13
N THR A 134 28.75 -47.09 -6.46
CA THR A 134 29.19 -47.82 -5.23
C THR A 134 30.61 -47.44 -4.78
N THR A 135 30.73 -47.26 -3.47
CA THR A 135 31.87 -47.43 -2.52
C THR A 135 33.18 -48.06 -3.02
N THR A 136 34.32 -47.48 -2.57
CA THR A 136 35.43 -48.17 -1.85
C THR A 136 36.43 -47.18 -1.23
N THR A 137 37.23 -47.71 -0.33
CA THR A 137 38.04 -47.16 0.77
C THR A 137 39.45 -46.65 0.40
N ASP A 138 40.02 -45.90 1.36
CA ASP A 138 41.41 -45.96 1.88
C ASP A 138 42.45 -44.84 1.62
N THR A 139 43.03 -44.43 2.78
CA THR A 139 44.39 -43.94 3.13
C THR A 139 45.01 -42.63 2.58
N THR A 140 44.94 -41.58 3.42
CA THR A 140 45.99 -40.66 3.98
C THR A 140 47.37 -40.46 3.29
N PRO A 141 48.18 -39.43 3.68
CA PRO A 141 47.92 -38.03 4.08
C PRO A 141 48.92 -37.01 3.44
N SER A 142 48.64 -35.70 3.45
CA SER A 142 49.70 -34.64 3.42
C SER A 142 49.18 -33.20 3.70
N THR A 143 49.64 -32.68 4.85
CA THR A 143 50.27 -31.35 5.10
C THR A 143 49.55 -30.01 4.79
N SER A 144 48.98 -29.43 5.87
CA SER A 144 49.19 -28.07 6.43
C SER A 144 49.37 -26.82 5.53
N HIS A 145 48.45 -25.85 5.64
CA HIS A 145 48.65 -24.60 6.42
C HIS A 145 47.32 -23.79 6.56
N PRO A 146 47.23 -22.87 7.55
CA PRO A 146 46.00 -22.36 8.14
C PRO A 146 45.56 -21.01 7.56
N THR A 147 44.25 -20.79 7.49
CA THR A 147 43.66 -19.43 7.42
C THR A 147 42.30 -19.43 8.10
N SER A 148 42.23 -18.61 9.16
CA SER A 148 41.12 -17.88 9.79
C SER A 148 39.67 -18.40 9.78
N PRO A 149 38.91 -18.16 10.88
CA PRO A 149 37.51 -18.55 10.99
C PRO A 149 36.63 -17.47 10.38
N ASN A 150 35.87 -17.76 9.31
CA ASN A 150 34.51 -17.22 9.15
C ASN A 150 33.84 -17.65 7.84
N SER A 151 32.51 -17.69 7.92
CA SER A 151 31.51 -17.87 6.85
C SER A 151 30.95 -19.29 6.72
N GLN A 152 30.35 -19.81 7.78
CA GLN A 152 29.30 -20.82 7.58
C GLN A 152 28.11 -20.11 6.92
N SER A 153 27.98 -20.26 5.60
CA SER A 153 26.71 -19.99 4.92
C SER A 153 25.65 -20.87 5.56
N LEU A 154 24.75 -20.25 6.33
CA LEU A 154 23.64 -20.88 7.02
C LEU A 154 22.67 -21.48 6.00
N GLN A 155 22.94 -22.71 5.56
CA GLN A 155 21.98 -23.50 4.79
C GLN A 155 21.05 -24.23 5.75
N LEU A 156 19.75 -24.03 5.54
CA LEU A 156 18.70 -24.78 6.24
C LEU A 156 18.85 -26.28 5.92
N PRO A 157 18.80 -27.18 6.92
CA PRO A 157 18.86 -28.61 6.65
C PRO A 157 17.58 -29.09 5.94
N PRO A 158 17.67 -30.12 5.06
CA PRO A 158 16.50 -30.69 4.41
C PRO A 158 15.58 -31.37 5.43
N ILE A 159 14.30 -30.97 5.44
CA ILE A 159 13.32 -31.47 6.41
C ILE A 159 12.98 -32.93 6.13
N LYS A 160 13.18 -33.77 7.15
CA LYS A 160 12.57 -35.09 7.25
C LYS A 160 11.10 -34.92 7.63
N ASN A 161 10.20 -35.24 6.69
CA ASN A 161 8.76 -35.52 6.86
C ASN A 161 8.11 -35.12 8.20
N ILE A 162 7.73 -33.84 8.34
CA ILE A 162 6.75 -33.43 9.35
C ILE A 162 5.36 -33.70 8.75
N THR A 163 4.83 -34.88 9.07
CA THR A 163 3.60 -35.41 8.48
C THR A 163 2.34 -34.73 9.00
N ASN A 164 2.37 -34.08 10.17
CA ASN A 164 1.18 -33.52 10.82
C ASN A 164 1.25 -31.99 10.92
N LEU A 165 0.40 -31.31 10.14
CA LEU A 165 0.16 -29.87 10.28
C LEU A 165 -0.71 -29.65 11.53
N SER A 166 -0.13 -29.09 12.60
CA SER A 166 -0.89 -28.64 13.77
C SER A 166 -1.14 -27.14 13.65
N ILE A 167 -2.42 -26.77 13.68
CA ILE A 167 -2.89 -25.37 13.78
C ILE A 167 -3.66 -25.29 15.09
N SER A 168 -3.57 -24.17 15.81
CA SER A 168 -4.26 -23.96 17.07
C SER A 168 -5.77 -23.89 16.86
N GLN A 169 -6.53 -24.38 17.84
CA GLN A 169 -7.99 -24.42 17.74
C GLN A 169 -8.60 -23.01 17.61
N PHE A 170 -7.96 -22.01 18.24
CA PHE A 170 -8.35 -20.61 18.16
C PHE A 170 -8.26 -20.06 16.74
N ASN A 171 -7.11 -20.24 16.07
CA ASN A 171 -6.90 -19.74 14.70
C ASN A 171 -7.82 -20.44 13.68
N LYS A 172 -8.08 -21.74 13.87
CA LYS A 172 -9.08 -22.46 13.05
C LYS A 172 -10.46 -21.85 13.16
N GLN A 173 -10.90 -21.57 14.39
CA GLN A 173 -12.24 -21.06 14.64
C GLN A 173 -12.48 -19.68 14.02
N LYS A 174 -11.47 -18.79 13.98
CA LYS A 174 -11.62 -17.47 13.35
C LYS A 174 -11.97 -17.56 11.86
N ILE A 175 -11.18 -18.31 11.09
CA ILE A 175 -11.42 -18.49 9.66
C ILE A 175 -12.71 -19.30 9.43
N LEU A 176 -12.93 -20.36 10.21
CA LEU A 176 -14.13 -21.18 10.07
C LEU A 176 -15.41 -20.37 10.32
N GLN A 177 -15.47 -19.58 11.40
CA GLN A 177 -16.62 -18.72 11.69
C GLN A 177 -16.86 -17.71 10.57
N SER A 178 -15.80 -17.18 9.96
CA SER A 178 -15.90 -16.25 8.83
C SER A 178 -16.45 -16.96 7.58
N ILE A 179 -16.04 -18.21 7.33
CA ILE A 179 -16.59 -19.03 6.24
C ILE A 179 -18.07 -19.34 6.48
N GLU A 180 -18.44 -19.76 7.69
CA GLU A 180 -19.81 -20.12 8.06
C GLU A 180 -20.78 -18.93 7.99
N LYS A 181 -20.32 -17.73 8.38
CA LYS A 181 -21.13 -16.50 8.33
C LYS A 181 -21.20 -15.88 6.94
N SER A 182 -20.33 -16.28 6.01
CA SER A 182 -20.30 -15.72 4.66
C SER A 182 -21.48 -16.22 3.83
N LYS A 183 -22.30 -15.27 3.35
CA LYS A 183 -23.40 -15.52 2.42
C LYS A 183 -22.86 -16.01 1.07
N THR A 184 -21.74 -15.46 0.62
CA THR A 184 -21.08 -15.88 -0.61
C THR A 184 -20.58 -17.33 -0.50
N CYS A 185 -19.99 -17.74 0.63
CA CYS A 185 -19.61 -19.13 0.87
C CYS A 185 -20.81 -20.09 0.86
N ALA A 186 -21.92 -19.71 1.50
CA ALA A 186 -23.15 -20.49 1.44
C ALA A 186 -23.68 -20.64 -0.01
N MET A 187 -23.58 -19.58 -0.82
CA MET A 187 -23.93 -19.63 -2.24
C MET A 187 -22.99 -20.52 -3.08
N ILE A 188 -21.70 -20.60 -2.72
CA ILE A 188 -20.74 -21.53 -3.35
C ILE A 188 -21.18 -22.98 -3.10
N SER A 189 -21.56 -23.31 -1.86
CA SER A 189 -22.05 -24.65 -1.50
C SER A 189 -23.31 -25.06 -2.27
N ASN A 190 -24.17 -24.09 -2.62
CA ASN A 190 -25.41 -24.32 -3.37
C ASN A 190 -25.24 -24.24 -4.89
N ASN A 191 -24.00 -24.21 -5.41
CA ASN A 191 -23.69 -24.11 -6.85
C ASN A 191 -24.48 -22.99 -7.57
N SER A 192 -24.60 -21.82 -6.93
CA SER A 192 -25.33 -20.68 -7.50
C SER A 192 -24.66 -20.17 -8.78
N SER A 193 -25.42 -20.12 -9.89
CA SER A 193 -24.97 -19.66 -11.21
C SER A 193 -24.66 -18.16 -11.27
N ILE A 194 -25.03 -17.40 -10.24
CA ILE A 194 -24.84 -15.94 -10.15
C ILE A 194 -23.39 -15.61 -9.74
N LEU A 195 -22.65 -16.57 -9.18
CA LEU A 195 -21.29 -16.32 -8.70
C LEU A 195 -20.25 -16.42 -9.81
N HIS A 196 -19.44 -15.37 -9.96
CA HIS A 196 -18.21 -15.42 -10.73
C HIS A 196 -17.11 -16.16 -9.94
N LEU A 197 -17.18 -17.49 -9.94
CA LEU A 197 -16.28 -18.35 -9.16
C LEU A 197 -14.80 -18.11 -9.48
N GLU A 198 -14.46 -17.79 -10.73
CA GLU A 198 -13.07 -17.49 -11.12
C GLU A 198 -12.54 -16.22 -10.44
N ASN A 199 -13.36 -15.16 -10.35
CA ASN A 199 -12.96 -13.94 -9.65
C ASN A 199 -12.80 -14.18 -8.15
N LEU A 200 -13.66 -15.01 -7.54
CA LEU A 200 -13.52 -15.40 -6.14
C LEU A 200 -12.24 -16.21 -5.91
N THR A 201 -11.91 -17.14 -6.81
CA THR A 201 -10.63 -17.85 -6.77
C THR A 201 -9.45 -16.88 -6.86
N ASN A 202 -9.46 -15.94 -7.81
CA ASN A 202 -8.39 -14.95 -7.98
C ASN A 202 -8.24 -14.05 -6.74
N LEU A 203 -9.36 -13.67 -6.13
CA LEU A 203 -9.40 -12.90 -4.89
C LEU A 203 -8.79 -13.69 -3.72
N GLY A 204 -9.17 -14.96 -3.56
CA GLY A 204 -8.59 -15.83 -2.54
C GLY A 204 -7.10 -16.08 -2.74
N ASN A 205 -6.66 -16.31 -3.98
CA ASN A 205 -5.23 -16.44 -4.31
C ASN A 205 -4.46 -15.18 -3.94
N SER A 206 -5.03 -14.00 -4.19
CA SER A 206 -4.41 -12.72 -3.82
C SER A 206 -4.23 -12.60 -2.32
N ILE A 207 -5.24 -12.98 -1.52
CA ILE A 207 -5.14 -13.01 -0.05
C ILE A 207 -4.08 -13.99 0.42
N ILE A 208 -4.05 -15.20 -0.12
CA ILE A 208 -3.05 -16.21 0.25
C ILE A 208 -1.64 -15.66 0.02
N SER A 209 -1.39 -15.08 -1.16
CA SER A 209 -0.10 -14.47 -1.48
C SER A 209 0.22 -13.29 -0.56
N SER A 210 -0.73 -12.38 -0.34
CA SER A 210 -0.53 -11.21 0.54
C SER A 210 -0.26 -11.61 1.99
N SER A 211 -1.01 -12.57 2.55
CA SER A 211 -0.79 -13.07 3.91
C SER A 211 0.55 -13.77 4.07
N ALA A 212 0.98 -14.53 3.06
CA ALA A 212 2.28 -15.20 3.04
C ALA A 212 3.43 -14.19 2.97
N SER A 213 3.35 -13.20 2.08
CA SER A 213 4.36 -12.12 2.02
C SER A 213 4.37 -11.28 3.29
N PHE A 214 3.20 -10.92 3.82
CA PHE A 214 3.07 -10.10 5.02
C PHE A 214 3.71 -10.76 6.24
N VAL A 215 3.46 -12.06 6.47
CA VAL A 215 4.04 -12.77 7.61
C VAL A 215 5.56 -12.89 7.49
N LEU A 216 6.07 -13.12 6.27
CA LEU A 216 7.50 -13.24 6.02
C LEU A 216 8.22 -11.91 6.23
N GLU A 217 7.67 -10.82 5.68
CA GLU A 217 8.24 -9.48 5.87
C GLU A 217 8.21 -9.06 7.35
N ARG A 218 7.10 -9.34 8.04
CA ARG A 218 6.91 -8.89 9.42
C ARG A 218 7.77 -9.63 10.44
N PHE A 219 7.90 -10.95 10.30
CA PHE A 219 8.50 -11.80 11.33
C PHE A 219 9.81 -12.45 10.91
N PHE A 220 10.11 -12.50 9.60
CA PHE A 220 11.24 -13.26 9.05
C PHE A 220 12.15 -12.42 8.15
N GLN A 221 12.08 -11.09 8.23
CA GLN A 221 12.93 -10.13 7.51
C GLN A 221 14.44 -10.35 7.67
N ASP A 222 14.87 -10.95 8.78
CA ASP A 222 16.29 -11.15 9.09
C ASP A 222 16.88 -12.41 8.42
N LEU A 223 16.04 -13.20 7.71
CA LEU A 223 16.47 -14.37 6.96
C LEU A 223 17.03 -14.00 5.58
N SER A 224 17.81 -14.91 4.99
CA SER A 224 18.26 -14.73 3.60
C SER A 224 17.09 -14.79 2.61
N ASN A 225 17.22 -14.07 1.49
CA ASN A 225 16.21 -14.07 0.43
C ASN A 225 15.85 -15.48 -0.06
N ASP A 226 16.84 -16.38 -0.16
CA ASP A 226 16.60 -17.78 -0.55
C ASP A 226 15.73 -18.52 0.48
N SER A 227 15.96 -18.25 1.77
CA SER A 227 15.16 -18.84 2.86
C SER A 227 13.74 -18.29 2.84
N ILE A 228 13.57 -16.99 2.63
CA ILE A 228 12.26 -16.34 2.50
C ILE A 228 11.48 -16.90 1.31
N ASN A 229 12.13 -16.99 0.14
CA ASN A 229 11.52 -17.56 -1.08
C ASN A 229 11.13 -19.02 -0.89
N TYR A 230 11.98 -19.80 -0.22
CA TYR A 230 11.69 -21.17 0.12
C TYR A 230 10.48 -21.26 1.05
N LEU A 231 10.45 -20.52 2.16
CA LEU A 231 9.31 -20.49 3.09
C LEU A 231 8.02 -20.08 2.39
N TYR A 232 8.06 -19.03 1.57
CA TYR A 232 6.92 -18.60 0.76
C TYR A 232 6.40 -19.76 -0.09
N SER A 233 7.28 -20.43 -0.85
CA SER A 233 6.90 -21.55 -1.72
C SER A 233 6.26 -22.72 -0.93
N GLN A 234 6.67 -22.93 0.32
CA GLN A 234 6.16 -24.02 1.16
C GLN A 234 4.80 -23.68 1.76
N ILE A 235 4.63 -22.49 2.34
CA ILE A 235 3.37 -22.08 2.97
C ILE A 235 2.27 -21.80 1.94
N SER A 236 2.64 -21.31 0.75
CA SER A 236 1.69 -21.08 -0.36
C SER A 236 1.50 -22.32 -1.25
N SER A 237 2.14 -23.46 -0.94
CA SER A 237 2.02 -24.66 -1.75
C SER A 237 0.60 -25.24 -1.69
N SER A 238 0.14 -25.85 -2.79
CA SER A 238 -1.18 -26.52 -2.81
C SER A 238 -1.30 -27.61 -1.74
N LYS A 239 -0.19 -28.27 -1.39
CA LYS A 239 -0.13 -29.26 -0.32
C LYS A 239 -0.40 -28.65 1.05
N THR A 240 0.23 -27.52 1.38
CA THR A 240 0.01 -26.83 2.66
C THR A 240 -1.38 -26.25 2.74
N LEU A 241 -1.87 -25.60 1.68
CA LEU A 241 -3.22 -25.04 1.61
C LEU A 241 -4.32 -26.11 1.71
N SER A 242 -4.14 -27.27 1.06
CA SER A 242 -5.01 -28.45 1.18
C SER A 242 -5.11 -28.91 2.64
N ARG A 243 -3.96 -28.99 3.33
CA ARG A 243 -3.92 -29.35 4.74
C ARG A 243 -4.61 -28.32 5.61
N ILE A 244 -4.38 -27.02 5.40
CA ILE A 244 -5.09 -25.96 6.14
C ILE A 244 -6.60 -26.16 6.02
N LEU A 245 -7.13 -26.30 4.80
CA LEU A 245 -8.57 -26.51 4.59
C LEU A 245 -9.09 -27.76 5.31
N LYS A 246 -8.38 -28.89 5.20
CA LYS A 246 -8.76 -30.15 5.87
C LYS A 246 -8.68 -30.05 7.39
N THR A 247 -7.77 -29.23 7.91
CA THR A 247 -7.59 -28.99 9.35
C THR A 247 -8.62 -28.01 9.94
N LEU A 248 -9.26 -27.16 9.13
CA LEU A 248 -10.30 -26.22 9.59
C LEU A 248 -11.57 -26.90 10.13
N GLY A 249 -11.71 -28.22 10.00
CA GLY A 249 -12.73 -29.00 10.72
C GLY A 249 -13.99 -29.33 9.93
N VAL A 250 -14.09 -28.91 8.65
CA VAL A 250 -15.17 -29.33 7.74
C VAL A 250 -14.77 -30.63 7.04
N ILE A 251 -14.52 -31.70 7.80
CA ILE A 251 -14.17 -33.00 7.20
C ILE A 251 -15.46 -33.66 6.73
N THR A 252 -15.95 -33.28 5.56
CA THR A 252 -16.88 -34.12 4.81
C THR A 252 -16.10 -35.21 4.08
N THR A 253 -16.70 -36.39 3.89
CA THR A 253 -16.10 -37.48 3.10
C THR A 253 -15.74 -37.02 1.69
N GLU A 254 -16.51 -36.08 1.13
CA GLU A 254 -16.24 -35.45 -0.17
C GLU A 254 -14.95 -34.62 -0.17
N LEU A 255 -14.68 -33.87 0.90
CA LEU A 255 -13.45 -33.06 1.02
C LEU A 255 -12.20 -33.94 1.11
N LEU A 256 -12.29 -35.10 1.75
CA LEU A 256 -11.16 -36.04 1.88
C LEU A 256 -10.72 -36.63 0.54
N ILE A 257 -11.65 -36.78 -0.40
CA ILE A 257 -11.39 -37.35 -1.73
C ILE A 257 -10.72 -36.30 -2.65
N LEU A 258 -10.85 -35.01 -2.36
CA LEU A 258 -10.26 -33.96 -3.18
C LEU A 258 -8.73 -34.04 -3.17
N SER A 259 -8.16 -33.91 -4.37
CA SER A 259 -6.72 -33.72 -4.56
C SER A 259 -6.23 -32.45 -3.85
N ASP A 260 -4.93 -32.35 -3.60
CA ASP A 260 -4.35 -31.17 -2.96
C ASP A 260 -4.58 -29.89 -3.78
N PHE A 261 -4.54 -30.01 -5.11
CA PHE A 261 -4.86 -28.89 -6.00
C PHE A 261 -6.34 -28.49 -5.91
N GLN A 262 -7.28 -29.44 -5.93
CA GLN A 262 -8.70 -29.11 -5.81
C GLN A 262 -9.03 -28.51 -4.44
N SER A 263 -8.40 -29.02 -3.37
CA SER A 263 -8.56 -28.52 -2.01
C SER A 263 -8.01 -27.10 -1.88
N SER A 264 -6.84 -26.81 -2.46
CA SER A 264 -6.28 -25.45 -2.45
C SER A 264 -7.15 -24.46 -3.24
N GLN A 265 -7.69 -24.88 -4.38
CA GLN A 265 -8.63 -24.07 -5.16
C GLN A 265 -9.95 -23.82 -4.41
N LEU A 266 -10.45 -24.82 -3.68
CA LEU A 266 -11.64 -24.66 -2.84
C LEU A 266 -11.38 -23.68 -1.70
N LEU A 267 -10.23 -23.78 -1.02
CA LEU A 267 -9.83 -22.82 0.01
C LEU A 267 -9.78 -21.39 -0.56
N ALA A 268 -9.17 -21.21 -1.73
CA ALA A 268 -9.12 -19.90 -2.39
C ALA A 268 -10.52 -19.35 -2.68
N LYS A 269 -11.44 -20.18 -3.21
CA LYS A 269 -12.84 -19.75 -3.44
C LYS A 269 -13.55 -19.33 -2.14
N LEU A 270 -13.37 -20.09 -1.07
CA LEU A 270 -13.97 -19.79 0.23
C LEU A 270 -13.40 -18.48 0.79
N LEU A 271 -12.07 -18.31 0.80
CA LEU A 271 -11.43 -17.07 1.25
C LEU A 271 -11.87 -15.88 0.40
N GLY A 272 -11.98 -16.03 -0.93
CA GLY A 272 -12.53 -14.98 -1.80
C GLY A 272 -13.98 -14.63 -1.48
N GLY A 273 -14.82 -15.63 -1.13
CA GLY A 273 -16.19 -15.41 -0.68
C GLY A 273 -16.26 -14.64 0.64
N VAL A 274 -15.41 -15.00 1.60
CA VAL A 274 -15.28 -14.30 2.88
C VAL A 274 -14.84 -12.85 2.67
N VAL A 275 -13.84 -12.61 1.82
CA VAL A 275 -13.32 -11.26 1.53
C VAL A 275 -14.38 -10.40 0.85
N LYS A 276 -15.17 -10.98 -0.05
CA LYS A 276 -16.27 -10.27 -0.69
C LYS A 276 -17.32 -9.79 0.32
N ASP A 277 -17.56 -10.56 1.37
CA ASP A 277 -18.60 -10.26 2.37
C ASP A 277 -18.08 -9.39 3.54
N PHE A 278 -16.82 -9.56 3.95
CA PHE A 278 -16.26 -8.94 5.16
C PHE A 278 -15.05 -8.03 4.93
N GLY A 279 -14.49 -7.99 3.72
CA GLY A 279 -13.30 -7.21 3.39
C GLY A 279 -11.99 -7.98 3.53
N PHE A 280 -10.89 -7.32 3.15
CA PHE A 280 -9.56 -7.94 3.07
C PHE A 280 -8.85 -8.04 4.43
N GLU A 281 -8.94 -6.99 5.25
CA GLU A 281 -8.06 -6.80 6.40
C GLU A 281 -8.15 -7.95 7.42
N SER A 282 -9.35 -8.31 7.86
CA SER A 282 -9.54 -9.34 8.89
C SER A 282 -8.95 -10.69 8.48
N ILE A 283 -9.14 -11.08 7.22
CA ILE A 283 -8.70 -12.39 6.73
C ILE A 283 -7.21 -12.42 6.46
N ILE A 284 -6.60 -11.29 6.06
CA ILE A 284 -5.15 -11.24 5.90
C ILE A 284 -4.46 -11.59 7.22
N TYR A 285 -4.90 -10.95 8.30
CA TYR A 285 -4.34 -11.17 9.64
C TYR A 285 -4.58 -12.60 10.14
N ASP A 286 -5.81 -13.09 10.06
CA ASP A 286 -6.14 -14.45 10.52
C ASP A 286 -5.34 -15.52 9.76
N LEU A 287 -5.18 -15.37 8.44
CA LEU A 287 -4.41 -16.30 7.63
C LEU A 287 -2.90 -16.16 7.88
N SER A 288 -2.41 -14.94 8.13
CA SER A 288 -1.01 -14.71 8.50
C SER A 288 -0.64 -15.33 9.86
N GLU A 289 -1.54 -15.30 10.85
CA GLU A 289 -1.35 -16.02 12.12
C GLU A 289 -1.20 -17.52 11.90
N ILE A 290 -2.02 -18.11 11.02
CA ILE A 290 -1.90 -19.53 10.64
C ILE A 290 -0.56 -19.79 9.96
N PHE A 291 -0.14 -18.98 8.99
CA PHE A 291 1.15 -19.17 8.34
C PHE A 291 2.32 -19.04 9.30
N HIS A 292 2.28 -18.07 10.21
CA HIS A 292 3.28 -17.92 11.25
C HIS A 292 3.39 -19.20 12.10
N GLU A 293 2.26 -19.70 12.58
CA GLU A 293 2.19 -20.93 13.37
C GLU A 293 2.75 -22.14 12.59
N ILE A 294 2.41 -22.27 11.31
CA ILE A 294 2.92 -23.33 10.44
C ILE A 294 4.43 -23.25 10.29
N ILE A 295 4.98 -22.05 10.06
CA ILE A 295 6.43 -21.85 9.93
C ILE A 295 7.13 -22.25 11.21
N LEU A 296 6.66 -21.78 12.38
CA LEU A 296 7.29 -22.13 13.66
C LEU A 296 7.21 -23.64 13.96
N ASN A 297 6.09 -24.28 13.63
CA ASN A 297 5.90 -25.72 13.86
C ASN A 297 6.75 -26.59 12.91
N GLN A 298 6.92 -26.16 11.65
CA GLN A 298 7.67 -26.94 10.65
C GLN A 298 9.16 -26.61 10.63
N TYR A 299 9.54 -25.41 11.07
CA TYR A 299 10.91 -24.89 11.01
C TYR A 299 11.35 -24.36 12.38
N PRO A 300 11.43 -25.22 13.43
CA PRO A 300 11.76 -24.77 14.78
C PRO A 300 13.15 -24.14 14.91
N LEU A 301 14.09 -24.49 14.02
CA LEU A 301 15.43 -23.88 13.97
C LEU A 301 15.39 -22.41 13.50
N ILE A 302 14.37 -22.03 12.72
CA ILE A 302 14.16 -20.63 12.33
C ILE A 302 13.68 -19.83 13.53
N ALA A 303 12.85 -20.42 14.39
CA ALA A 303 12.39 -19.77 15.63
C ALA A 303 13.54 -19.39 16.56
N THR A 304 14.64 -20.14 16.57
CA THR A 304 15.83 -19.83 17.38
C THR A 304 16.76 -18.80 16.72
N GLN A 305 16.63 -18.57 15.42
CA GLN A 305 17.47 -17.64 14.66
C GLN A 305 16.87 -16.24 14.55
N VAL A 306 15.55 -16.12 14.63
CA VAL A 306 14.86 -14.83 14.65
C VAL A 306 15.04 -14.19 16.02
N SER A 307 15.89 -13.16 16.11
CA SER A 307 16.26 -12.47 17.35
C SER A 307 15.13 -11.66 18.00
N LYS A 308 13.92 -11.71 17.42
CA LYS A 308 12.73 -10.93 17.78
C LYS A 308 11.51 -11.77 18.17
N ILE A 309 11.64 -13.08 18.40
CA ILE A 309 10.53 -13.85 18.97
C ILE A 309 10.56 -13.67 20.50
N THR A 310 10.20 -12.46 20.96
CA THR A 310 9.83 -12.26 22.35
C THR A 310 8.54 -13.02 22.65
N SER A 311 8.31 -13.39 23.90
CA SER A 311 7.05 -13.97 24.38
C SER A 311 5.83 -13.11 24.00
N GLU A 312 6.03 -11.80 23.80
CA GLU A 312 5.06 -10.86 23.22
C GLU A 312 4.72 -11.13 21.75
N SER A 313 5.66 -11.58 20.90
CA SER A 313 5.39 -11.95 19.51
C SER A 313 4.58 -13.26 19.38
N LEU A 314 4.52 -14.06 20.44
CA LEU A 314 3.69 -15.27 20.54
C LEU A 314 2.32 -14.98 21.16
N LEU A 315 2.13 -13.79 21.76
CA LEU A 315 0.94 -13.40 22.52
C LEU A 315 0.27 -12.12 22.01
N THR A 316 0.88 -11.37 21.09
CA THR A 316 0.23 -10.22 20.45
C THR A 316 -0.77 -10.80 19.44
N PRO A 317 -2.08 -10.71 19.73
CA PRO A 317 -3.04 -11.00 18.68
C PRO A 317 -2.79 -9.95 17.59
N THR A 318 -2.93 -10.33 16.33
CA THR A 318 -3.07 -9.37 15.23
C THR A 318 -4.39 -8.63 15.40
N LEU A 319 -4.52 -7.84 16.46
CA LEU A 319 -5.66 -6.95 16.66
C LEU A 319 -5.60 -5.94 15.53
N ASN A 320 -6.74 -5.79 14.85
CA ASN A 320 -7.01 -4.64 14.01
C ASN A 320 -6.82 -3.41 14.89
N VAL A 321 -5.67 -2.76 14.80
CA VAL A 321 -5.49 -1.47 15.44
C VAL A 321 -6.37 -0.52 14.65
N ILE A 322 -7.57 -0.25 15.18
CA ILE A 322 -8.39 0.86 14.70
C ILE A 322 -7.53 2.10 14.95
N PRO A 323 -7.09 2.84 13.91
CA PRO A 323 -6.14 3.94 14.08
C PRO A 323 -6.60 4.96 15.13
N SER A 324 -7.91 5.15 15.29
CA SER A 324 -8.51 6.05 16.28
C SER A 324 -8.35 5.63 17.74
N GLU A 325 -8.08 4.36 18.05
CA GLU A 325 -7.87 3.88 19.42
C GLU A 325 -6.40 3.85 19.81
N ALA A 326 -5.49 3.46 18.91
CA ALA A 326 -4.04 3.59 19.15
C ALA A 326 -3.55 5.05 19.16
N ASP A 327 -4.28 5.94 18.49
CA ASP A 327 -4.12 7.39 18.60
C ASP A 327 -4.25 7.95 20.02
N LYS A 328 -4.81 7.18 20.98
CA LYS A 328 -4.90 7.59 22.38
C LYS A 328 -3.63 7.27 23.17
N GLU A 329 -2.79 6.35 22.70
CA GLU A 329 -1.64 5.84 23.46
C GLU A 329 -0.32 6.53 23.06
N TRP A 330 -0.20 7.07 21.84
CA TRP A 330 1.02 7.75 21.41
C TRP A 330 0.74 9.10 20.72
N ILE A 331 0.84 10.17 21.51
CA ILE A 331 0.65 11.55 21.07
C ILE A 331 1.92 12.34 21.37
N LYS A 332 2.43 13.06 20.37
CA LYS A 332 3.62 13.91 20.52
C LYS A 332 3.25 15.38 20.40
N ASN A 333 3.67 16.20 21.36
CA ASN A 333 3.48 17.64 21.26
C ASN A 333 4.62 18.24 20.44
N VAL A 334 4.25 19.09 19.50
CA VAL A 334 5.21 19.78 18.63
C VAL A 334 4.99 21.28 18.76
N GLN A 335 6.06 21.98 19.08
CA GLN A 335 6.07 23.42 19.22
C GLN A 335 6.89 24.02 18.07
N LEU A 336 6.25 24.89 17.29
CA LEU A 336 6.85 25.62 16.20
C LEU A 336 6.95 27.10 16.57
N LYS A 337 8.14 27.69 16.45
CA LYS A 337 8.42 29.09 16.81
C LYS A 337 8.77 29.92 15.58
N TYR A 338 8.41 31.19 15.61
CA TYR A 338 8.89 32.21 14.67
C TYR A 338 9.00 33.57 15.40
N GLY A 339 10.23 33.98 15.75
CA GLY A 339 10.47 35.13 16.62
C GLY A 339 9.81 34.91 17.99
N GLU A 340 8.92 35.81 18.39
CA GLU A 340 8.16 35.71 19.65
C GLU A 340 6.88 34.87 19.54
N ARG A 341 6.50 34.46 18.33
CA ARG A 341 5.26 33.70 18.09
C ARG A 341 5.49 32.21 18.24
N VAL A 342 4.53 31.53 18.85
CA VAL A 342 4.57 30.09 19.12
C VAL A 342 3.28 29.44 18.63
N LEU A 343 3.40 28.33 17.91
CA LEU A 343 2.31 27.47 17.47
C LEU A 343 2.53 26.08 18.06
N ASN A 344 1.58 25.57 18.83
CA ASN A 344 1.60 24.20 19.32
C ASN A 344 0.64 23.36 18.49
N PHE A 345 1.10 22.20 18.03
CA PHE A 345 0.27 21.22 17.36
C PHE A 345 0.63 19.81 17.83
N ILE A 346 -0.26 18.87 17.51
CA ILE A 346 -0.15 17.49 17.95
C ILE A 346 0.20 16.63 16.75
N TYR A 347 1.20 15.77 16.91
CA TYR A 347 1.57 14.74 15.95
C TYR A 347 1.20 13.36 16.49
N LYS A 348 0.68 12.50 15.61
CA LYS A 348 0.26 11.14 15.94
C LYS A 348 1.05 10.13 15.09
N PRO A 349 2.11 9.52 15.62
CA PRO A 349 3.03 8.69 14.83
C PRO A 349 2.37 7.47 14.16
N ILE A 350 1.24 7.00 14.71
CA ILE A 350 0.57 5.77 14.28
C ILE A 350 -0.41 6.02 13.13
N SER A 351 -1.11 7.16 13.14
CA SER A 351 -2.13 7.49 12.13
C SER A 351 -1.68 8.50 11.09
N THR A 352 -0.54 9.19 11.31
CA THR A 352 -0.05 10.24 10.42
C THR A 352 1.42 10.01 10.07
N ALA A 353 1.75 10.20 8.78
CA ALA A 353 3.14 10.27 8.35
C ALA A 353 3.79 11.55 8.91
N PRO A 354 5.09 11.53 9.22
CA PRO A 354 5.79 12.71 9.70
C PRO A 354 5.77 13.80 8.63
N PRO A 355 5.47 15.05 8.99
CA PRO A 355 5.41 16.14 8.03
C PRO A 355 6.81 16.44 7.47
N SER A 356 6.88 16.77 6.19
CA SER A 356 8.10 17.24 5.53
C SER A 356 8.50 18.64 6.01
N ILE A 357 9.76 19.01 5.82
CA ILE A 357 10.26 20.37 6.09
C ILE A 357 9.43 21.40 5.35
N LEU A 358 9.08 21.11 4.09
CA LEU A 358 8.28 22.02 3.27
C LEU A 358 6.89 22.24 3.86
N GLU A 359 6.20 21.18 4.30
CA GLU A 359 4.88 21.28 4.92
C GLU A 359 4.91 22.07 6.22
N ILE A 360 5.93 21.85 7.08
CA ILE A 360 6.10 22.63 8.31
C ILE A 360 6.31 24.11 7.99
N ILE A 361 7.15 24.42 6.98
CA ILE A 361 7.41 25.80 6.58
C ILE A 361 6.15 26.43 5.98
N GLU A 362 5.43 25.76 5.07
CA GLU A 362 4.22 26.30 4.44
C GLU A 362 3.12 26.56 5.47
N ASN A 363 2.84 25.59 6.34
CA ASN A 363 1.86 25.74 7.42
C ASN A 363 2.29 26.84 8.40
N GLY A 364 3.58 26.90 8.74
CA GLY A 364 4.16 27.96 9.56
C GLY A 364 4.01 29.35 8.92
N LYS A 365 4.21 29.48 7.60
CA LYS A 365 4.03 30.77 6.90
C LYS A 365 2.59 31.25 6.96
N VAL A 366 1.62 30.33 6.78
CA VAL A 366 0.20 30.65 6.90
C VAL A 366 -0.13 31.03 8.34
N ALA A 367 0.31 30.23 9.32
CA ALA A 367 0.01 30.44 10.74
C ALA A 367 0.65 31.72 11.31
N PHE A 368 1.88 32.05 10.90
CA PHE A 368 2.61 33.23 11.40
C PHE A 368 2.50 34.46 10.48
N GLY A 369 1.83 34.37 9.32
CA GLY A 369 1.68 35.47 8.37
C GLY A 369 2.98 35.89 7.69
N ILE A 370 3.87 34.95 7.40
CA ILE A 370 5.20 35.23 6.82
C ILE A 370 5.07 35.42 5.30
N GLN A 371 5.18 36.67 4.84
CA GLN A 371 5.05 37.03 3.41
C GLN A 371 6.34 36.81 2.58
N LYS A 372 7.45 36.37 3.21
CA LYS A 372 8.75 36.22 2.53
C LYS A 372 8.82 34.96 1.64
N ASN A 373 9.70 34.97 0.64
CA ASN A 373 9.93 33.84 -0.27
C ASN A 373 10.43 32.58 0.48
N LEU A 374 9.98 31.39 0.04
CA LEU A 374 10.34 30.09 0.65
C LEU A 374 11.86 29.86 0.68
N ASN A 375 12.58 30.32 -0.34
CA ASN A 375 14.03 30.11 -0.48
C ASN A 375 14.87 30.77 0.62
N LEU A 376 14.29 31.70 1.39
CA LEU A 376 14.97 32.40 2.49
C LEU A 376 14.56 31.87 3.86
N ILE A 377 13.63 30.92 3.93
CA ILE A 377 13.08 30.41 5.18
C ILE A 377 13.68 29.03 5.42
N LYS A 378 14.22 28.81 6.62
CA LYS A 378 14.77 27.53 7.03
C LYS A 378 14.23 27.12 8.39
N LEU A 379 14.36 25.82 8.66
CA LEU A 379 13.94 25.18 9.89
C LEU A 379 15.19 24.82 10.71
N LYS A 380 15.16 25.10 12.01
CA LYS A 380 16.19 24.66 12.96
C LYS A 380 15.54 24.09 14.22
N LEU A 381 16.32 23.29 14.93
CA LEU A 381 16.01 22.83 16.28
C LEU A 381 16.30 23.92 17.32
N LYS A 382 15.77 23.76 18.53
CA LYS A 382 16.04 24.62 19.69
C LYS A 382 17.53 24.78 20.00
N ASN A 383 18.33 23.74 19.76
CA ASN A 383 19.79 23.76 19.96
C ASN A 383 20.54 24.52 18.84
N GLY A 384 19.84 25.11 17.88
CA GLY A 384 20.41 25.86 16.76
C GLY A 384 20.84 25.00 15.57
N VAL A 385 20.68 23.67 15.63
CA VAL A 385 21.01 22.76 14.52
C VAL A 385 20.01 22.96 13.39
N LEU A 386 20.54 23.22 12.20
CA LEU A 386 19.77 23.52 11.00
C LEU A 386 19.37 22.22 10.30
N LEU A 387 18.07 22.07 10.03
CA LEU A 387 17.52 20.88 9.37
C LEU A 387 17.52 21.10 7.86
N ASN A 388 18.25 20.25 7.14
CA ASN A 388 18.44 20.38 5.69
C ASN A 388 17.73 19.29 4.89
N ASN A 389 17.31 18.20 5.51
CA ASN A 389 16.68 17.06 4.84
C ASN A 389 15.50 16.51 5.65
N ASP A 390 14.55 15.91 4.94
CA ASP A 390 13.36 15.33 5.56
C ASP A 390 13.68 14.08 6.39
N GLU A 391 14.81 13.41 6.13
CA GLU A 391 15.23 12.21 6.86
C GLU A 391 15.63 12.52 8.33
N GLU A 392 16.34 13.63 8.56
CA GLU A 392 16.67 14.13 9.90
C GLU A 392 15.41 14.52 10.65
N LEU A 393 14.49 15.21 9.98
CA LEU A 393 13.20 15.60 10.55
C LEU A 393 12.37 14.35 10.92
N GLU A 394 12.29 13.37 10.05
CA GLU A 394 11.58 12.11 10.30
C GLU A 394 12.14 11.37 11.52
N LYS A 395 13.47 11.29 11.67
CA LYS A 395 14.11 10.70 12.84
C LYS A 395 13.68 11.41 14.13
N LEU A 396 13.61 12.74 14.10
CA LEU A 396 13.17 13.54 15.25
C LEU A 396 11.70 13.32 15.60
N PHE A 397 10.82 13.11 14.61
CA PHE A 397 9.42 12.78 14.84
C PHE A 397 9.20 11.36 15.41
N LYS A 398 10.16 10.44 15.23
CA LYS A 398 10.12 9.07 15.75
C LYS A 398 10.66 8.92 17.18
N ILE A 399 11.43 9.90 17.67
CA ILE A 399 11.93 9.91 19.07
C ILE A 399 10.79 10.21 20.03
N ASP A 400 10.75 9.53 21.17
CA ASP A 400 9.72 9.67 22.22
C ASP A 400 9.98 10.87 23.16
N GLU A 401 10.13 12.05 22.56
CA GLU A 401 10.32 13.33 23.27
C GLU A 401 9.53 14.44 22.55
N ASP A 402 9.05 15.44 23.29
CA ASP A 402 8.40 16.61 22.69
C ASP A 402 9.37 17.36 21.77
N LEU A 403 8.85 17.85 20.64
CA LEU A 403 9.68 18.42 19.58
C LEU A 403 9.52 19.94 19.50
N GLU A 404 10.63 20.66 19.67
CA GLU A 404 10.69 22.12 19.49
C GLU A 404 11.43 22.48 18.19
N LEU A 405 10.75 23.19 17.30
CA LEU A 405 11.25 23.67 16.01
C LEU A 405 11.15 25.19 15.92
N GLU A 406 12.06 25.82 15.20
CA GLU A 406 12.05 27.25 14.94
C GLU A 406 12.22 27.52 13.44
N ILE A 407 11.29 28.31 12.91
CA ILE A 407 11.39 28.90 11.58
C ILE A 407 12.22 30.18 11.71
N PHE A 408 13.22 30.33 10.85
CA PHE A 408 14.00 31.56 10.77
C PHE A 408 14.24 31.96 9.33
N VAL A 409 14.53 33.25 9.11
CA VAL A 409 14.78 33.82 7.79
C VAL A 409 16.26 34.14 7.63
N ILE A 410 16.89 33.58 6.60
CA ILE A 410 18.24 33.94 6.19
C ILE A 410 18.20 35.33 5.58
N GLY A 411 18.89 36.30 6.21
CA GLY A 411 19.07 37.65 5.66
C GLY A 411 18.63 38.81 6.55
N SER A 412 18.18 38.59 7.79
CA SER A 412 18.12 39.66 8.79
C SER A 412 19.33 39.59 9.71
N TYR A 413 20.44 40.19 9.26
CA TYR A 413 21.33 40.85 10.23
C TYR A 413 20.50 41.95 10.88
N GLN A 414 20.06 41.76 12.12
CA GLN A 414 19.89 42.90 13.00
C GLN A 414 21.29 43.35 13.39
N SER A 415 21.75 44.38 12.68
CA SER A 415 22.79 45.27 13.16
C SER A 415 22.30 45.90 14.46
N ASN A 416 22.75 45.38 15.60
CA ASN A 416 22.83 46.17 16.82
C ASN A 416 24.31 46.50 17.02
N ASN A 417 24.71 47.63 16.44
CA ASN A 417 25.81 48.45 16.92
C ASN A 417 25.48 49.91 16.60
N ASP A 418 25.26 50.66 17.68
CA ASP A 418 25.70 52.03 17.95
C ASP A 418 25.64 53.08 16.84
N GLU A 419 24.78 54.07 17.08
CA GLU A 419 25.02 55.54 17.03
C GLU A 419 23.62 56.19 17.01
N SER A 420 23.29 57.27 17.70
CA SER A 420 23.99 58.18 18.60
C SER A 420 22.88 59.06 19.20
N ASN A 421 22.87 59.29 20.51
CA ASN A 421 22.16 60.45 21.05
C ASN A 421 23.14 61.26 21.88
N SER A 422 23.68 62.27 21.19
CA SER A 422 24.32 63.43 21.77
C SER A 422 23.41 64.05 22.83
N THR A 423 23.87 64.07 24.08
CA THR A 423 23.49 65.15 25.00
C THR A 423 24.73 65.60 25.74
N ARG A 424 25.08 66.85 25.46
CA ARG A 424 26.27 67.57 25.87
C ARG A 424 25.92 68.45 27.06
N VAL A 425 26.35 68.09 28.27
CA VAL A 425 26.66 68.98 29.42
C VAL A 425 27.60 68.14 30.31
N GLY A 426 28.89 68.40 30.47
CA GLY A 426 29.53 69.61 30.96
C GLY A 426 30.19 69.28 32.31
N ILE A 427 31.45 68.84 32.30
CA ILE A 427 32.30 68.84 33.50
C ILE A 427 33.31 69.98 33.31
N SER A 428 33.09 71.04 34.10
CA SER A 428 34.07 72.06 34.41
C SER A 428 34.69 71.73 35.76
N SER A 429 36.01 71.98 35.87
CA SER A 429 36.75 72.40 37.08
C SER A 429 36.78 71.43 38.27
N LEU A 430 37.94 70.82 38.54
CA LEU A 430 39.00 71.29 39.47
C LEU A 430 38.83 70.74 40.90
N LEU A 431 39.59 69.70 41.23
CA LEU A 431 40.62 69.63 42.28
C LEU A 431 40.98 68.17 42.59
#